data_AF-A0A7D7YFU2-F1
#
_entry.id   AF-A0A7D7YFU2-F1
#
_cell.length_a   1.000
_cell.length_b   1.000
_cell.length_c   1.000
_cell.angle_alpha   90.00
_cell.angle_beta   90.00
_cell.angle_gamma   90.00
#
_symmetry.space_group_name_H-M   'P 1'
#
loop_
_entity.id
_entity.type
_entity.pdbx_description
1 polymer ?
#
loop_
_entity_poly.entity_id
_entity_poly.type
_entity_poly.pdbx_seq_one_letter_code
_entity_poly.pdbx_strand_id
1 'polypeptide(L)'
;MENSKSTLEIQIDNYQNKHEEYSKHKNETPAIVINNLVVDFGETLALDNVSFEVQKGKLVTFLGPSGCGKTTTLNAIAGLLTPTSGQILFSGYDVTDKSPKDRKLGLVFQNYALYPHLTVYENIAFPLYNDEAWKKKATFKSLMSLTRAECIVFKANGATQEEIDAWNKSGENRYYIPIQMRMDCDNKEINLNKKLRELNSQKRLLGVKKHIEISRLSKDVAEKLSEAKKTNNKQASEQLKKDYQKEVVEIKNKYKKLILDNKQEIIKEKQLIKNSSDLVEIRKLKSQMFKIDRELATIYKNLRQKLVEKYSLDLSKLSPEQKTEYDLQMKNNISLKEAVNQAVLEVANRVEITKNLAKFPTKLSGGQQQRVAIARSIVRHPKILLMDEPLSNLDAKLRVQTRQWIRSIQSDLHITTIFVTHDQEEAMSISDEIVCMSNGLIQQIGTPTELFNKPKNEFVAKFLGLPEMNILTCELKNNKIYFNNNVISESNLINDYPEIRVGFRDDNIVMKSDGINKATIKQIENLGKTTVAKCEFYDQLINVKLNHPNYQIGDVINFDIDHNKLHYFDAKTTNRI
;
A
#
# COMPACT_ATOMS: atom_id res chain seq x y z
N MET A 1 38.06 16.34 42.16
CA MET A 1 36.61 16.51 42.32
C MET A 1 35.99 15.85 41.10
N GLU A 2 35.39 14.68 41.27
CA GLU A 2 34.70 13.96 40.21
C GLU A 2 33.61 14.87 39.62
N ASN A 3 33.70 15.16 38.32
CA ASN A 3 32.67 15.87 37.58
C ASN A 3 31.40 15.00 37.59
N SER A 4 30.52 15.23 38.56
CA SER A 4 29.17 14.67 38.54
C SER A 4 28.47 15.19 37.28
N LYS A 5 28.29 14.32 36.28
CA LYS A 5 27.53 14.64 35.06
C LYS A 5 26.20 15.27 35.46
N SER A 6 25.84 16.38 34.82
CA SER A 6 24.56 17.04 35.07
C SER A 6 23.40 16.11 34.69
N THR A 7 22.23 16.27 35.31
CA THR A 7 21.01 15.50 35.01
C THR A 7 20.65 15.50 33.51
N LEU A 8 21.06 16.53 32.78
CA LEU A 8 20.94 16.68 31.34
C LEU A 8 21.93 15.82 30.55
N GLU A 9 23.19 15.71 30.98
CA GLU A 9 24.19 14.85 30.35
C GLU A 9 23.81 13.37 30.49
N ILE A 10 23.23 12.99 31.64
CA ILE A 10 22.67 11.65 31.88
C ILE A 10 21.45 11.39 30.97
N GLN A 11 20.60 12.38 30.74
CA GLN A 11 19.48 12.26 29.80
C GLN A 11 19.96 12.15 28.34
N ILE A 12 21.01 12.88 27.95
CA ILE A 12 21.61 12.83 26.61
C ILE A 12 22.20 11.44 26.32
N ASP A 13 22.97 10.88 27.25
CA ASP A 13 23.58 9.55 27.07
C ASP A 13 22.50 8.43 27.05
N ASN A 14 21.42 8.57 27.84
CA ASN A 14 20.27 7.64 27.81
C ASN A 14 19.51 7.63 26.47
N TYR A 15 19.56 8.74 25.73
CA TYR A 15 18.91 8.87 24.44
C TYR A 15 19.71 8.30 23.27
N GLN A 16 21.03 8.25 23.39
CA GLN A 16 21.92 7.64 22.40
C GLN A 16 21.78 6.10 22.38
N ASN A 17 21.72 5.47 23.56
CA ASN A 17 21.61 4.01 23.68
C ASN A 17 20.29 3.44 23.15
N LYS A 18 19.17 4.17 23.28
CA LYS A 18 17.85 3.73 22.76
C LYS A 18 17.77 3.68 21.23
N HIS A 19 18.58 4.47 20.52
CA HIS A 19 18.58 4.50 19.05
C HIS A 19 19.22 3.23 18.44
N GLU A 20 20.20 2.64 19.13
CA GLU A 20 20.90 1.43 18.67
C GLU A 20 20.05 0.16 18.85
N GLU A 21 19.26 0.06 19.91
CA GLU A 21 18.32 -1.05 20.14
C GLU A 21 17.19 -1.11 19.11
N TYR A 22 16.63 0.04 18.71
CA TYR A 22 15.59 0.14 17.68
C TYR A 22 16.04 -0.31 16.28
N SER A 23 17.35 -0.34 16.02
CA SER A 23 17.90 -0.74 14.72
C SER A 23 17.98 -2.26 14.57
N LYS A 24 17.99 -3.03 15.66
CA LYS A 24 18.13 -4.50 15.64
C LYS A 24 16.85 -5.26 15.24
N HIS A 25 15.65 -4.71 15.48
CA HIS A 25 14.37 -5.34 15.11
C HIS A 25 13.72 -4.79 13.82
N LYS A 26 14.43 -3.94 13.09
CA LYS A 26 13.87 -3.14 11.99
C LYS A 26 13.56 -3.93 10.71
N ASN A 27 14.07 -5.14 10.56
CA ASN A 27 14.00 -5.88 9.29
C ASN A 27 12.86 -6.90 9.19
N GLU A 28 12.20 -7.28 10.29
CA GLU A 28 11.14 -8.31 10.26
C GLU A 28 9.72 -7.74 10.19
N THR A 29 9.50 -6.47 10.55
CA THR A 29 8.15 -5.90 10.54
C THR A 29 7.71 -5.54 9.11
N PRO A 30 6.51 -5.97 8.66
CA PRO A 30 5.96 -5.56 7.37
C PRO A 30 5.87 -4.03 7.24
N ALA A 31 5.92 -3.53 6.00
CA ALA A 31 5.79 -2.10 5.72
C ALA A 31 4.37 -1.62 6.01
N ILE A 32 3.36 -2.39 5.60
CA ILE A 32 1.93 -2.11 5.81
C ILE A 32 1.27 -3.38 6.34
N VAL A 33 0.44 -3.24 7.37
CA VAL A 33 -0.45 -4.30 7.85
C VAL A 33 -1.85 -3.72 7.91
N ILE A 34 -2.79 -4.42 7.28
CA ILE A 34 -4.22 -4.10 7.30
C ILE A 34 -4.93 -5.22 8.04
N ASN A 35 -5.63 -4.86 9.11
CA ASN A 35 -6.37 -5.81 9.94
C ASN A 35 -7.86 -5.48 9.92
N ASN A 36 -8.65 -6.39 9.38
CA ASN A 36 -10.11 -6.43 9.45
C ASN A 36 -10.75 -5.10 9.03
N LEU A 37 -10.25 -4.54 7.92
CA LEU A 37 -10.66 -3.24 7.42
C LEU A 37 -12.08 -3.31 6.85
N VAL A 38 -12.95 -2.45 7.35
CA VAL A 38 -14.33 -2.33 6.89
C VAL A 38 -14.60 -0.88 6.52
N VAL A 39 -15.22 -0.69 5.36
CA VAL A 39 -15.72 0.60 4.89
C VAL A 39 -17.16 0.41 4.45
N ASP A 40 -18.04 1.09 5.16
CA ASP A 40 -19.47 1.12 4.92
C ASP A 40 -19.91 2.57 4.74
N PHE A 41 -20.50 2.88 3.59
CA PHE A 41 -21.05 4.19 3.26
C PHE A 41 -22.51 4.34 3.72
N GLY A 42 -23.08 3.33 4.37
CA GLY A 42 -24.45 3.29 4.87
C GLY A 42 -25.42 2.63 3.88
N GLU A 43 -25.33 2.99 2.60
CA GLU A 43 -26.12 2.36 1.53
C GLU A 43 -25.43 1.11 0.96
N THR A 44 -24.10 1.13 0.92
CA THR A 44 -23.29 0.06 0.33
C THR A 44 -22.06 -0.24 1.19
N LEU A 45 -21.86 -1.54 1.44
CA LEU A 45 -20.65 -2.06 2.07
C LEU A 45 -19.57 -2.14 1.00
N ALA A 46 -18.61 -1.21 1.04
CA ALA A 46 -17.56 -1.10 0.05
C ALA A 46 -16.38 -2.05 0.32
N LEU A 47 -16.08 -2.32 1.60
CA LEU A 47 -15.07 -3.30 2.01
C LEU A 47 -15.61 -4.12 3.18
N ASP A 48 -15.49 -5.45 3.09
CA ASP A 48 -15.86 -6.38 4.15
C ASP A 48 -14.63 -7.12 4.66
N ASN A 49 -14.18 -6.75 5.86
CA ASN A 49 -13.16 -7.45 6.64
C ASN A 49 -11.84 -7.74 5.87
N VAL A 50 -11.35 -6.74 5.14
CA VAL A 50 -10.13 -6.85 4.33
C VAL A 50 -8.90 -6.91 5.25
N SER A 51 -8.09 -7.96 5.12
CA SER A 51 -6.86 -8.17 5.89
C SER A 51 -5.72 -8.64 4.99
N PHE A 52 -4.58 -7.98 5.05
CA PHE A 52 -3.37 -8.35 4.32
C PHE A 52 -2.14 -7.61 4.83
N GLU A 53 -0.97 -8.06 4.41
CA GLU A 53 0.32 -7.46 4.74
C GLU A 53 1.10 -7.13 3.47
N VAL A 54 1.89 -6.06 3.52
CA VAL A 54 2.81 -5.68 2.44
C VAL A 54 4.22 -5.60 3.02
N GLN A 55 5.11 -6.41 2.47
CA GLN A 55 6.51 -6.44 2.88
C GLN A 55 7.29 -5.21 2.40
N LYS A 56 8.40 -4.89 3.06
CA LYS A 56 9.27 -3.76 2.70
C LYS A 56 9.85 -3.94 1.30
N GLY A 57 9.85 -2.87 0.51
CA GLY A 57 10.42 -2.85 -0.84
C GLY A 57 9.65 -3.64 -1.91
N LYS A 58 8.53 -4.30 -1.57
CA LYS A 58 7.68 -4.97 -2.57
C LYS A 58 6.75 -3.98 -3.28
N LEU A 59 6.44 -4.30 -4.54
CA LEU A 59 5.33 -3.73 -5.30
C LEU A 59 4.15 -4.71 -5.27
N VAL A 60 3.09 -4.30 -4.58
CA VAL A 60 1.85 -5.07 -4.46
C VAL A 60 0.76 -4.41 -5.27
N THR A 61 0.07 -5.18 -6.11
CA THR A 61 -1.01 -4.65 -6.96
C THR A 61 -2.38 -5.07 -6.46
N PHE A 62 -3.31 -4.13 -6.31
CA PHE A 62 -4.72 -4.44 -6.15
C PHE A 62 -5.36 -4.56 -7.54
N LEU A 63 -5.94 -5.72 -7.79
CA LEU A 63 -6.52 -6.08 -9.08
C LEU A 63 -7.97 -6.54 -8.89
N GLY A 64 -8.83 -6.19 -9.83
CA GLY A 64 -10.22 -6.64 -9.86
C GLY A 64 -11.14 -5.73 -10.68
N PRO A 65 -12.43 -6.09 -10.83
CA PRO A 65 -13.41 -5.32 -11.59
C PRO A 65 -13.66 -3.91 -11.05
N SER A 66 -14.30 -3.07 -11.86
CA SER A 66 -14.80 -1.77 -11.41
C SER A 66 -15.73 -1.92 -10.20
N GLY A 67 -15.56 -1.06 -9.19
CA GLY A 67 -16.38 -1.09 -7.98
C GLY A 67 -16.04 -2.18 -6.95
N CYS A 68 -15.00 -3.00 -7.14
CA CYS A 68 -14.68 -4.08 -6.19
C CYS A 68 -13.99 -3.63 -4.88
N GLY A 69 -13.71 -2.33 -4.71
CA GLY A 69 -13.14 -1.79 -3.46
C GLY A 69 -11.63 -1.44 -3.50
N LYS A 70 -10.94 -1.54 -4.65
CA LYS A 70 -9.50 -1.25 -4.76
C LYS A 70 -9.14 0.18 -4.34
N THR A 71 -9.73 1.17 -5.02
CA THR A 71 -9.51 2.59 -4.74
C THR A 71 -10.01 2.97 -3.35
N THR A 72 -11.10 2.34 -2.87
CA THR A 72 -11.58 2.49 -1.49
C THR A 72 -10.53 2.04 -0.48
N THR A 73 -9.89 0.89 -0.72
CA THR A 73 -8.80 0.35 0.11
C THR A 73 -7.58 1.27 0.07
N LEU A 74 -7.16 1.69 -1.13
CA LEU A 74 -6.03 2.60 -1.29
C LEU A 74 -6.28 3.96 -0.60
N ASN A 75 -7.49 4.52 -0.72
CA ASN A 75 -7.87 5.77 -0.06
C ASN A 75 -7.92 5.64 1.46
N ALA A 76 -8.34 4.49 1.98
CA ALA A 76 -8.28 4.18 3.41
C ALA A 76 -6.82 4.13 3.90
N ILE A 77 -5.91 3.54 3.12
CA ILE A 77 -4.46 3.51 3.42
C ILE A 77 -3.83 4.90 3.30
N ALA A 78 -4.26 5.70 2.32
CA ALA A 78 -3.81 7.07 2.14
C ALA A 78 -4.28 8.02 3.27
N GLY A 79 -5.36 7.64 3.97
CA GLY A 79 -6.03 8.49 4.96
C GLY A 79 -6.98 9.51 4.35
N LEU A 80 -7.26 9.40 3.04
CA LEU A 80 -8.28 10.19 2.34
C LEU A 80 -9.69 9.73 2.68
N LEU A 81 -9.81 8.47 3.10
CA LEU A 81 -11.04 7.87 3.59
C LEU A 81 -10.80 7.35 5.01
N THR A 82 -11.71 7.67 5.93
CA THR A 82 -11.66 7.09 7.29
C THR A 82 -12.40 5.76 7.27
N PRO A 83 -11.76 4.65 7.65
CA PRO A 83 -12.45 3.36 7.69
C PRO A 83 -13.51 3.33 8.78
N THR A 84 -14.59 2.61 8.54
CA THR A 84 -15.66 2.42 9.53
C THR A 84 -15.17 1.56 10.68
N SER A 85 -14.35 0.53 10.40
CA SER A 85 -13.59 -0.21 11.40
C SER A 85 -12.34 -0.87 10.83
N GLY A 86 -11.54 -1.49 11.71
CA GLY A 86 -10.28 -2.13 11.37
C GLY A 86 -9.09 -1.27 11.76
N GLN A 87 -7.89 -1.74 11.41
CA GLN A 87 -6.64 -1.08 11.77
C GLN A 87 -5.68 -1.07 10.58
N ILE A 88 -4.96 0.03 10.44
CA ILE A 88 -3.92 0.26 9.45
C ILE A 88 -2.63 0.56 10.19
N LEU A 89 -1.63 -0.31 10.06
CA LEU A 89 -0.32 -0.15 10.69
C LEU A 89 0.77 0.04 9.64
N PHE A 90 1.65 1.02 9.84
CA PHE A 90 2.85 1.21 9.03
C PHE A 90 4.08 0.89 9.87
N SER A 91 4.85 -0.12 9.46
CA SER A 91 6.03 -0.59 10.22
C SER A 91 5.72 -0.84 11.71
N GLY A 92 4.56 -1.43 12.00
CA GLY A 92 4.07 -1.69 13.36
C GLY A 92 3.39 -0.52 14.07
N TYR A 93 3.42 0.70 13.52
CA TYR A 93 2.76 1.87 14.11
C TYR A 93 1.35 2.05 13.56
N ASP A 94 0.36 2.12 14.43
CA ASP A 94 -1.01 2.43 14.03
C ASP A 94 -1.12 3.85 13.45
N VAL A 95 -1.64 3.93 12.23
CA VAL A 95 -1.86 5.18 11.50
C VAL A 95 -3.33 5.40 11.13
N THR A 96 -4.24 4.57 11.64
CA THR A 96 -5.66 4.54 11.26
C THR A 96 -6.34 5.91 11.38
N ASP A 97 -6.12 6.62 12.49
CA ASP A 97 -6.70 7.95 12.73
C ASP A 97 -5.76 9.11 12.30
N LYS A 98 -4.62 8.83 11.66
CA LYS A 98 -3.70 9.88 11.18
C LYS A 98 -4.17 10.48 9.86
N SER A 99 -4.00 11.79 9.72
CA SER A 99 -4.25 12.51 8.46
C SER A 99 -3.32 12.03 7.34
N PRO A 100 -3.66 12.22 6.06
CA PRO A 100 -2.78 11.89 4.94
C PRO A 100 -1.38 12.50 5.04
N LYS A 101 -1.29 13.73 5.54
CA LYS A 101 -0.02 14.44 5.75
C LYS A 101 0.85 13.73 6.77
N ASP A 102 0.27 13.29 7.88
CA ASP A 102 0.98 12.65 9.00
C ASP A 102 1.35 11.19 8.72
N ARG A 103 0.76 10.58 7.70
CA ARG A 103 1.10 9.24 7.21
C ARG A 103 2.40 9.19 6.41
N LYS A 104 2.94 10.35 5.99
CA LYS A 104 4.26 10.49 5.34
C LYS A 104 4.48 9.55 4.13
N LEU A 105 3.43 9.37 3.34
CA LEU A 105 3.44 8.56 2.11
C LEU A 105 3.51 9.45 0.85
N GLY A 106 3.94 8.84 -0.25
CA GLY A 106 3.76 9.37 -1.61
C GLY A 106 2.44 8.85 -2.18
N LEU A 107 1.70 9.71 -2.89
CA LEU A 107 0.46 9.32 -3.56
C LEU A 107 0.47 9.87 -4.98
N VAL A 108 0.14 9.00 -5.94
CA VAL A 108 -0.06 9.30 -7.35
C VAL A 108 -1.52 8.99 -7.68
N PHE A 109 -2.24 10.00 -8.15
CA PHE A 109 -3.65 9.90 -8.51
C PHE A 109 -3.81 9.50 -9.98
N GLN A 110 -4.99 8.97 -10.31
CA GLN A 110 -5.39 8.63 -11.67
C GLN A 110 -5.31 9.84 -12.60
N ASN A 111 -5.95 10.93 -12.19
CA ASN A 111 -5.73 12.25 -12.80
C ASN A 111 -4.50 12.83 -12.13
N TYR A 112 -3.44 13.15 -12.90
CA TYR A 112 -2.09 13.55 -12.45
C TYR A 112 -2.05 14.53 -11.25
N ALA A 113 -3.14 15.26 -11.02
CA ALA A 113 -3.37 16.18 -9.90
C ALA A 113 -2.27 17.23 -9.79
N LEU A 114 -1.68 17.60 -10.92
CA LEU A 114 -0.66 18.65 -11.02
C LEU A 114 -1.34 20.01 -10.89
N TYR A 115 -0.65 20.95 -10.26
CA TYR A 115 -1.11 22.34 -10.19
C TYR A 115 -0.85 22.98 -11.56
N PRO A 116 -1.91 23.37 -12.32
CA PRO A 116 -1.75 23.82 -13.70
C PRO A 116 -1.06 25.18 -13.82
N HIS A 117 -1.16 25.99 -12.76
CA HIS A 117 -0.56 27.32 -12.65
C HIS A 117 0.88 27.31 -12.13
N LEU A 118 1.40 26.14 -11.73
CA LEU A 118 2.79 25.96 -11.30
C LEU A 118 3.59 25.30 -12.41
N THR A 119 4.85 25.68 -12.57
CA THR A 119 5.81 24.99 -13.42
C THR A 119 6.07 23.56 -12.94
N VAL A 120 6.74 22.74 -13.75
CA VAL A 120 7.17 21.40 -13.36
C VAL A 120 8.07 21.45 -12.13
N TYR A 121 9.04 22.37 -12.10
CA TYR A 121 9.91 22.58 -10.95
C TYR A 121 9.10 22.87 -9.68
N GLU A 122 8.16 23.81 -9.75
CA GLU A 122 7.34 24.20 -8.61
C GLU A 122 6.42 23.07 -8.14
N ASN A 123 5.84 22.29 -9.08
CA ASN A 123 5.07 21.11 -8.74
C ASN A 123 5.89 20.09 -7.93
N ILE A 124 7.14 19.83 -8.32
CA ILE A 124 8.04 18.89 -7.63
C ILE A 124 8.55 19.49 -6.32
N ALA A 125 8.83 20.79 -6.27
CA ALA A 125 9.34 21.47 -5.08
C ALA A 125 8.27 21.69 -3.99
N PHE A 126 7.00 21.81 -4.40
CA PHE A 126 5.89 22.17 -3.50
C PHE A 126 5.79 21.31 -2.23
N PRO A 127 5.89 19.96 -2.27
CA PRO A 127 5.85 19.15 -1.07
C PRO A 127 7.00 19.43 -0.10
N LEU A 128 8.18 19.82 -0.59
CA LEU A 128 9.35 20.11 0.24
C LEU A 128 9.17 21.39 1.07
N TYR A 129 8.59 22.43 0.47
CA TYR A 129 8.30 23.68 1.17
C TYR A 129 7.26 23.51 2.28
N ASN A 130 6.35 22.56 2.12
CA ASN A 130 5.24 22.29 3.04
C ASN A 130 5.56 21.22 4.10
N ASP A 131 6.77 20.66 4.11
CA ASP A 131 7.20 19.61 5.04
C ASP A 131 8.24 20.15 6.03
N GLU A 132 7.78 20.48 7.24
CA GLU A 132 8.66 20.95 8.34
C GLU A 132 9.72 19.92 8.75
N ALA A 133 9.40 18.62 8.69
CA ALA A 133 10.36 17.59 9.07
C ALA A 133 11.49 17.48 8.04
N TRP A 134 11.15 17.58 6.75
CA TRP A 134 12.13 17.62 5.67
C TRP A 134 13.01 18.88 5.77
N LYS A 135 12.43 20.06 5.98
CA LYS A 135 13.18 21.32 6.14
C LYS A 135 14.15 21.26 7.31
N LYS A 136 13.73 20.71 8.46
CA LYS A 136 14.61 20.48 9.62
C LYS A 136 15.75 19.51 9.32
N LYS A 137 15.48 18.43 8.58
CA LYS A 137 16.52 17.48 8.17
C LYS A 137 17.53 18.11 7.21
N ALA A 138 17.07 18.91 6.24
CA ALA A 138 17.93 19.59 5.28
C ALA A 138 18.83 20.64 5.96
N THR A 139 18.25 21.47 6.83
CA THR A 139 19.00 22.45 7.63
C THR A 139 19.98 21.79 8.59
N PHE A 140 19.61 20.67 9.21
CA PHE A 140 20.53 19.89 10.03
C PHE A 140 21.71 19.32 9.23
N LYS A 141 21.47 18.78 8.02
CA LYS A 141 22.54 18.27 7.15
C LYS A 141 23.57 19.37 6.85
N SER A 142 23.09 20.58 6.57
CA SER A 142 23.93 21.77 6.33
C SER A 142 24.69 22.21 7.59
N LEU A 143 24.03 22.21 8.75
CA LEU A 143 24.66 22.49 10.06
C LEU A 143 25.78 21.49 10.39
N MET A 144 25.52 20.19 10.22
CA MET A 144 26.51 19.14 10.50
C MET A 144 27.68 19.18 9.52
N SER A 145 27.40 19.49 8.26
CA SER A 145 28.42 19.71 7.24
C SER A 145 29.39 20.83 7.65
N LEU A 146 28.88 21.98 8.10
CA LEU A 146 29.71 23.06 8.64
C LEU A 146 30.48 22.62 9.89
N THR A 147 29.77 22.00 10.84
CA THR A 147 30.35 21.56 12.13
C THR A 147 31.54 20.63 11.90
N ARG A 148 31.39 19.65 10.99
CA ARG A 148 32.46 18.70 10.63
C ARG A 148 33.60 19.36 9.87
N ALA A 149 33.30 20.27 8.95
CA ALA A 149 34.33 21.03 8.25
C ALA A 149 35.18 21.85 9.25
N GLU A 150 34.53 22.52 10.20
CA GLU A 150 35.21 23.28 11.26
C GLU A 150 36.02 22.38 12.21
N CYS A 151 35.60 21.14 12.47
CA CYS A 151 36.40 20.16 13.23
C CYS A 151 37.78 19.94 12.57
N ILE A 152 37.82 19.80 11.24
CA ILE A 152 39.06 19.60 10.48
C ILE A 152 39.98 20.82 10.65
N VAL A 153 39.42 22.03 10.51
CA VAL A 153 40.16 23.29 10.65
C VAL A 153 40.69 23.47 12.07
N PHE A 154 39.85 23.31 13.09
CA PHE A 154 40.26 23.44 14.49
C PHE A 154 41.33 22.41 14.86
N LYS A 155 41.22 21.17 14.37
CA LYS A 155 42.24 20.13 14.57
C LYS A 155 43.58 20.51 13.96
N ALA A 156 43.59 21.00 12.72
CA ALA A 156 44.81 21.49 12.06
C ALA A 156 45.42 22.70 12.80
N ASN A 157 44.57 23.51 13.45
CA ASN A 157 44.98 24.69 14.20
C ASN A 157 45.36 24.42 15.67
N GLY A 158 45.42 23.15 16.09
CA GLY A 158 45.91 22.75 17.41
C GLY A 158 44.84 22.56 18.49
N ALA A 159 43.58 22.39 18.11
CA ALA A 159 42.52 22.01 19.04
C ALA A 159 42.73 20.59 19.59
N THR A 160 42.40 20.40 20.87
CA THR A 160 42.45 19.08 21.49
C THR A 160 41.31 18.18 20.98
N GLN A 161 41.49 16.86 21.06
CA GLN A 161 40.43 15.92 20.65
C GLN A 161 39.15 16.11 21.48
N GLU A 162 39.27 16.43 22.77
CA GLU A 162 38.12 16.73 23.65
C GLU A 162 37.31 17.95 23.18
N GLU A 163 37.98 19.01 22.71
CA GLU A 163 37.31 20.20 22.18
C GLU A 163 36.62 19.94 20.84
N ILE A 164 37.23 19.11 19.99
CA ILE A 164 36.65 18.68 18.71
C ILE A 164 35.42 17.80 18.95
N ASP A 165 35.49 16.86 19.88
CA ASP A 165 34.38 15.96 20.23
C ASP A 165 33.23 16.76 20.85
N ALA A 166 33.54 17.73 21.73
CA ALA A 166 32.54 18.63 22.29
C ALA A 166 31.86 19.48 21.19
N TRP A 167 32.63 19.99 20.22
CA TRP A 167 32.09 20.74 19.09
C TRP A 167 31.16 19.89 18.22
N ASN A 168 31.61 18.71 17.79
CA ASN A 168 30.79 17.81 16.99
C ASN A 168 29.51 17.38 17.73
N LYS A 169 29.63 17.02 19.02
CA LYS A 169 28.49 16.64 19.87
C LYS A 169 27.49 17.80 20.01
N SER A 170 27.97 19.06 20.09
CA SER A 170 27.09 20.22 20.15
C SER A 170 26.22 20.38 18.90
N GLY A 171 26.76 20.09 17.72
CA GLY A 171 26.02 20.08 16.45
C GLY A 171 25.00 18.94 16.38
N GLU A 172 25.40 17.73 16.79
CA GLU A 172 24.52 16.55 16.84
C GLU A 172 23.33 16.77 17.77
N ASN A 173 23.58 17.33 18.97
CA ASN A 173 22.57 17.61 19.97
C ASN A 173 21.46 18.54 19.47
N ARG A 174 21.75 19.48 18.56
CA ARG A 174 20.77 20.41 17.96
C ARG A 174 19.65 19.70 17.21
N TYR A 175 19.84 18.45 16.77
CA TYR A 175 18.85 17.70 16.01
C TYR A 175 18.36 16.45 16.75
N TYR A 176 19.26 15.66 17.32
CA TYR A 176 18.87 14.40 17.95
C TYR A 176 18.05 14.61 19.22
N ILE A 177 18.41 15.58 20.07
CA ILE A 177 17.68 15.82 21.33
C ILE A 177 16.22 16.25 21.06
N PRO A 178 15.92 17.27 20.23
CA PRO A 178 14.53 17.65 19.96
C PRO A 178 13.70 16.55 19.30
N ILE A 179 14.31 15.74 18.43
CA ILE A 179 13.64 14.60 17.78
C ILE A 179 13.32 13.53 18.80
N GLN A 180 14.29 13.18 19.63
CA GLN A 180 14.10 12.14 20.63
C GLN A 180 13.08 12.54 21.69
N MET A 181 13.12 13.80 22.17
CA MET A 181 12.08 14.34 23.05
C MET A 181 10.69 14.27 22.42
N ARG A 182 10.59 14.53 21.11
CA ARG A 182 9.33 14.40 20.37
C ARG A 182 8.88 12.95 20.32
N MET A 183 9.78 12.02 19.99
CA MET A 183 9.47 10.60 19.93
C MET A 183 9.03 10.06 21.29
N ASP A 184 9.70 10.45 22.37
CA ASP A 184 9.32 10.11 23.74
C ASP A 184 7.92 10.63 24.11
N CYS A 185 7.65 11.90 23.77
CA CYS A 185 6.36 12.52 23.97
C CYS A 185 5.27 11.78 23.19
N ASP A 186 5.50 11.51 21.90
CA ASP A 186 4.58 10.79 21.03
C ASP A 186 4.33 9.36 21.55
N ASN A 187 5.37 8.64 21.99
CA ASN A 187 5.26 7.29 22.53
C ASN A 187 4.48 7.27 23.84
N LYS A 188 4.75 8.20 24.77
CA LYS A 188 3.95 8.35 26.00
C LYS A 188 2.49 8.66 25.67
N GLU A 189 2.23 9.54 24.72
CA GLU A 189 0.87 9.89 24.29
C GLU A 189 0.15 8.71 23.62
N ILE A 190 0.85 7.90 22.82
CA ILE A 190 0.32 6.66 22.23
C ILE A 190 -0.03 5.65 23.32
N ASN A 191 0.87 5.41 24.26
CA ASN A 191 0.65 4.44 25.34
C ASN A 191 -0.49 4.86 26.27
N LEU A 192 -0.51 6.13 26.68
CA LEU A 192 -1.57 6.69 27.52
C LEU A 192 -2.95 6.56 26.86
N ASN A 193 -3.03 6.74 25.54
CA ASN A 193 -4.28 6.65 24.80
C ASN A 193 -4.58 5.23 24.27
N LYS A 194 -3.73 4.23 24.51
CA LYS A 194 -3.85 2.90 23.88
C LYS A 194 -5.21 2.26 24.20
N LYS A 195 -5.56 2.19 25.49
CA LYS A 195 -6.83 1.56 25.91
C LYS A 195 -8.04 2.35 25.41
N LEU A 196 -7.98 3.68 25.49
CA LEU A 196 -9.02 4.55 24.94
C LEU A 196 -9.20 4.33 23.43
N ARG A 197 -8.13 4.13 22.66
CA ARG A 197 -8.19 3.81 21.23
C ARG A 197 -8.81 2.45 20.97
N GLU A 198 -8.42 1.41 21.73
CA GLU A 198 -9.03 0.08 21.65
C GLU A 198 -10.55 0.14 21.89
N LEU A 199 -10.97 0.82 22.96
CA LEU A 199 -12.39 0.96 23.29
C LEU A 199 -13.16 1.73 22.22
N ASN A 200 -12.59 2.83 21.70
CA ASN A 200 -13.21 3.58 20.60
C ASN A 200 -13.29 2.75 19.32
N SER A 201 -12.25 1.98 18.99
CA SER A 201 -12.25 1.06 17.84
C SER A 201 -13.33 -0.03 18.01
N GLN A 202 -13.40 -0.64 19.20
CA GLN A 202 -14.44 -1.62 19.53
C GLN A 202 -15.84 -1.01 19.43
N LYS A 203 -16.03 0.25 19.82
CA LYS A 203 -17.33 0.92 19.71
C LYS A 203 -17.73 1.12 18.24
N ARG A 204 -16.78 1.51 17.38
CA ARG A 204 -17.01 1.61 15.93
C ARG A 204 -17.36 0.23 15.35
N LEU A 205 -16.57 -0.81 15.71
CA LEU A 205 -16.81 -2.21 15.33
C LEU A 205 -18.19 -2.73 15.74
N LEU A 206 -18.66 -2.43 16.95
CA LEU A 206 -20.00 -2.82 17.40
C LEU A 206 -21.10 -2.15 16.54
N GLY A 207 -20.88 -0.90 16.14
CA GLY A 207 -21.75 -0.21 15.17
C GLY A 207 -21.78 -0.94 13.83
N VAL A 208 -20.60 -1.24 13.27
CA VAL A 208 -20.44 -1.95 12.00
C VAL A 208 -21.07 -3.35 12.05
N LYS A 209 -20.76 -4.16 13.07
CA LYS A 209 -21.30 -5.52 13.22
C LYS A 209 -22.83 -5.52 13.28
N LYS A 210 -23.43 -4.52 13.94
CA LYS A 210 -24.89 -4.33 13.91
C LYS A 210 -25.40 -4.16 12.48
N HIS A 211 -24.74 -3.32 11.68
CA HIS A 211 -25.13 -3.08 10.28
C HIS A 211 -24.91 -4.31 9.40
N ILE A 212 -23.77 -5.01 9.55
CA ILE A 212 -23.46 -6.24 8.81
C ILE A 212 -24.48 -7.35 9.11
N GLU A 213 -24.80 -7.59 10.38
CA GLU A 213 -25.75 -8.64 10.80
C GLU A 213 -27.15 -8.35 10.23
N ILE A 214 -27.58 -7.07 10.22
CA ILE A 214 -28.84 -6.64 9.57
C ILE A 214 -28.76 -6.78 8.04
N SER A 215 -27.65 -6.40 7.41
CA SER A 215 -27.49 -6.44 5.95
C SER A 215 -27.47 -7.88 5.42
N ARG A 216 -26.76 -8.78 6.10
CA ARG A 216 -26.76 -10.23 5.79
C ARG A 216 -28.16 -10.80 5.94
N LEU A 217 -28.83 -10.52 7.05
CA LEU A 217 -30.21 -10.94 7.27
C LEU A 217 -31.15 -10.39 6.17
N SER A 218 -30.94 -9.15 5.72
CA SER A 218 -31.73 -8.55 4.64
C SER A 218 -31.52 -9.25 3.30
N LYS A 219 -30.27 -9.62 2.96
CA LYS A 219 -29.94 -10.38 1.74
C LYS A 219 -30.55 -11.80 1.78
N ASP A 220 -30.34 -12.54 2.87
CA ASP A 220 -30.90 -13.88 3.05
C ASP A 220 -32.43 -13.87 2.92
N VAL A 221 -33.09 -12.89 3.53
CA VAL A 221 -34.55 -12.75 3.45
C VAL A 221 -34.99 -12.34 2.04
N ALA A 222 -34.24 -11.50 1.34
CA ALA A 222 -34.53 -11.12 -0.04
C ALA A 222 -34.42 -12.31 -1.01
N GLU A 223 -33.40 -13.14 -0.86
CA GLU A 223 -33.24 -14.38 -1.63
C GLU A 223 -34.41 -15.34 -1.39
N LYS A 224 -34.71 -15.64 -0.12
CA LYS A 224 -35.84 -16.50 0.29
C LYS A 224 -37.19 -15.95 -0.19
N LEU A 225 -37.38 -14.62 -0.15
CA LEU A 225 -38.58 -13.97 -0.69
C LEU A 225 -38.69 -14.11 -2.21
N SER A 226 -37.57 -14.10 -2.94
CA SER A 226 -37.57 -14.30 -4.38
C SER A 226 -38.02 -15.73 -4.76
N GLU A 227 -37.57 -16.73 -4.00
CA GLU A 227 -37.96 -18.14 -4.16
C GLU A 227 -39.42 -18.39 -3.77
N ALA A 228 -39.88 -17.82 -2.66
CA ALA A 228 -41.28 -17.90 -2.22
C ALA A 228 -42.25 -17.25 -3.22
N LYS A 229 -41.82 -16.19 -3.92
CA LYS A 229 -42.59 -15.57 -5.01
C LYS A 229 -42.67 -16.45 -6.25
N LYS A 230 -41.58 -17.14 -6.62
CA LYS A 230 -41.58 -18.11 -7.75
C LYS A 230 -42.54 -19.27 -7.51
N THR A 231 -42.72 -19.68 -6.25
CA THR A 231 -43.59 -20.78 -5.83
C THR A 231 -45.02 -20.34 -5.46
N ASN A 232 -45.36 -19.05 -5.63
CA ASN A 232 -46.69 -18.47 -5.35
C ASN A 232 -47.20 -18.64 -3.88
N ASN A 233 -46.29 -18.86 -2.92
CA ASN A 233 -46.65 -19.10 -1.52
C ASN A 233 -46.78 -17.80 -0.70
N LYS A 234 -48.00 -17.21 -0.67
CA LYS A 234 -48.28 -15.96 0.06
C LYS A 234 -48.08 -16.04 1.57
N GLN A 235 -48.47 -17.14 2.22
CA GLN A 235 -48.34 -17.31 3.68
C GLN A 235 -46.87 -17.36 4.10
N ALA A 236 -46.03 -18.09 3.36
CA ALA A 236 -44.59 -18.12 3.62
C ALA A 236 -43.94 -16.73 3.47
N SER A 237 -44.38 -15.93 2.49
CA SER A 237 -43.85 -14.57 2.29
C SER A 237 -44.19 -13.62 3.45
N GLU A 238 -45.41 -13.68 3.98
CA GLU A 238 -45.81 -12.85 5.13
C GLU A 238 -45.09 -13.26 6.42
N GLN A 239 -44.91 -14.56 6.62
CA GLN A 239 -44.20 -15.09 7.78
C GLN A 239 -42.72 -14.67 7.78
N LEU A 240 -42.02 -14.79 6.64
CA LEU A 240 -40.64 -14.34 6.47
C LEU A 240 -40.46 -12.84 6.78
N LYS A 241 -41.43 -11.99 6.41
CA LYS A 241 -41.38 -10.55 6.73
C LYS A 241 -41.55 -10.28 8.23
N LYS A 242 -42.43 -11.02 8.91
CA LYS A 242 -42.63 -10.90 10.37
C LYS A 242 -41.39 -11.35 11.14
N ASP A 243 -40.80 -12.47 10.74
CA ASP A 243 -39.61 -13.03 11.37
C ASP A 243 -38.40 -12.09 11.18
N TYR A 244 -38.22 -11.56 9.97
CA TYR A 244 -37.24 -10.51 9.69
C TYR A 244 -37.38 -9.30 10.62
N GLN A 245 -38.59 -8.77 10.80
CA GLN A 245 -38.81 -7.60 11.67
C GLN A 245 -38.46 -7.91 13.13
N LYS A 246 -38.81 -9.10 13.64
CA LYS A 246 -38.47 -9.52 15.00
C LYS A 246 -36.95 -9.64 15.19
N GLU A 247 -36.28 -10.36 14.31
CA GLU A 247 -34.82 -10.56 14.37
C GLU A 247 -34.06 -9.23 14.29
N VAL A 248 -34.49 -8.29 13.43
CA VAL A 248 -33.89 -6.95 13.35
C VAL A 248 -34.01 -6.18 14.67
N VAL A 249 -35.15 -6.28 15.36
CA VAL A 249 -35.35 -5.63 16.67
C VAL A 249 -34.44 -6.27 17.73
N GLU A 250 -34.31 -7.59 17.74
CA GLU A 250 -33.42 -8.30 18.66
C GLU A 250 -31.95 -7.92 18.44
N ILE A 251 -31.50 -7.91 17.17
CA ILE A 251 -30.15 -7.46 16.79
C ILE A 251 -29.93 -6.01 17.26
N LYS A 252 -30.89 -5.11 16.99
CA LYS A 252 -30.78 -3.70 17.44
C LYS A 252 -30.65 -3.58 18.96
N ASN A 253 -31.43 -4.34 19.72
CA ASN A 253 -31.39 -4.32 21.19
C ASN A 253 -30.08 -4.88 21.74
N LYS A 254 -29.61 -6.02 21.21
CA LYS A 254 -28.32 -6.64 21.52
C LYS A 254 -27.16 -5.64 21.37
N TYR A 255 -27.04 -5.01 20.20
CA TYR A 255 -25.96 -4.05 19.95
C TYR A 255 -26.14 -2.71 20.67
N LYS A 256 -27.38 -2.28 20.93
CA LYS A 256 -27.64 -1.08 21.76
C LYS A 256 -27.05 -1.25 23.16
N LYS A 257 -27.21 -2.43 23.78
CA LYS A 257 -26.61 -2.76 25.08
C LYS A 257 -25.09 -2.76 25.01
N LEU A 258 -24.50 -3.51 24.08
CA LEU A 258 -23.04 -3.61 23.92
C LEU A 258 -22.38 -2.24 23.67
N ILE A 259 -23.02 -1.37 22.87
CA ILE A 259 -22.52 -0.01 22.60
C ILE A 259 -22.61 0.87 23.85
N LEU A 260 -23.66 0.71 24.67
CA LEU A 260 -23.81 1.46 25.91
C LEU A 260 -22.73 1.08 26.92
N ASP A 261 -22.50 -0.22 27.10
CA ASP A 261 -21.47 -0.74 28.02
C ASP A 261 -20.08 -0.22 27.60
N ASN A 262 -19.75 -0.30 26.31
CA ASN A 262 -18.49 0.24 25.80
C ASN A 262 -18.39 1.78 25.96
N LYS A 263 -19.49 2.52 25.75
CA LYS A 263 -19.51 3.98 26.01
C LYS A 263 -19.19 4.31 27.48
N GLN A 264 -19.67 3.52 28.43
CA GLN A 264 -19.37 3.72 29.84
C GLN A 264 -17.89 3.47 30.13
N GLU A 265 -17.30 2.41 29.58
CA GLU A 265 -15.86 2.14 29.68
C GLU A 265 -15.03 3.27 29.07
N ILE A 266 -15.42 3.82 27.91
CA ILE A 266 -14.76 4.99 27.32
C ILE A 266 -14.78 6.21 28.25
N ILE A 267 -15.89 6.46 28.94
CA ILE A 267 -16.01 7.60 29.87
C ILE A 267 -15.09 7.40 31.07
N LYS A 268 -15.07 6.19 31.66
CA LYS A 268 -14.16 5.84 32.76
C LYS A 268 -12.71 6.03 32.35
N GLU A 269 -12.32 5.50 31.19
CA GLU A 269 -10.96 5.60 30.67
C GLU A 269 -10.53 7.05 30.42
N LYS A 270 -11.43 7.89 29.88
CA LYS A 270 -11.17 9.34 29.72
C LYS A 270 -10.91 10.04 31.05
N GLN A 271 -11.62 9.66 32.11
CA GLN A 271 -11.40 10.23 33.44
C GLN A 271 -10.05 9.77 34.01
N LEU A 272 -9.68 8.50 33.84
CA LEU A 272 -8.37 7.97 34.22
C LEU A 272 -7.23 8.73 33.53
N ILE A 273 -7.32 8.91 32.20
CA ILE A 273 -6.33 9.65 31.43
C ILE A 273 -6.22 11.10 31.90
N LYS A 274 -7.35 11.77 32.17
CA LYS A 274 -7.37 13.17 32.63
C LYS A 274 -6.63 13.35 33.97
N ASN A 275 -6.69 12.34 34.83
CA ASN A 275 -6.07 12.34 36.16
C ASN A 275 -4.69 11.68 36.19
N SER A 276 -4.21 11.15 35.06
CA SER A 276 -2.93 10.45 34.99
C SER A 276 -1.74 11.39 35.15
N SER A 277 -0.73 10.95 35.91
CA SER A 277 0.58 11.61 36.01
C SER A 277 1.29 11.69 34.65
N ASP A 278 1.04 10.74 33.75
CA ASP A 278 1.65 10.73 32.42
C ASP A 278 1.17 11.92 31.58
N LEU A 279 -0.09 12.34 31.72
CA LEU A 279 -0.60 13.51 31.00
C LEU A 279 0.09 14.80 31.46
N VAL A 280 0.40 14.90 32.75
CA VAL A 280 1.17 16.01 33.33
C VAL A 280 2.59 15.99 32.79
N GLU A 281 3.22 14.82 32.73
CA GLU A 281 4.57 14.64 32.20
C GLU A 281 4.64 14.97 30.70
N ILE A 282 3.67 14.53 29.89
CA ILE A 282 3.56 14.88 28.47
C ILE A 282 3.46 16.39 28.28
N ARG A 283 2.64 17.08 29.07
CA ARG A 283 2.52 18.55 29.02
C ARG A 283 3.83 19.23 29.41
N LYS A 284 4.52 18.71 30.44
CA LYS A 284 5.83 19.20 30.87
C LYS A 284 6.88 19.03 29.77
N LEU A 285 6.96 17.86 29.14
CA LEU A 285 7.84 17.59 28.00
C LEU A 285 7.56 18.55 26.84
N LYS A 286 6.29 18.70 26.42
CA LYS A 286 5.89 19.63 25.35
C LYS A 286 6.31 21.08 25.66
N SER A 287 6.17 21.52 26.92
CA SER A 287 6.60 22.85 27.36
C SER A 287 8.13 23.02 27.36
N GLN A 288 8.87 22.00 27.77
CA GLN A 288 10.33 22.02 27.85
C GLN A 288 11.01 21.96 26.49
N MET A 289 10.42 21.30 25.49
CA MET A 289 11.00 21.14 24.15
C MET A 289 11.46 22.46 23.52
N PHE A 290 10.66 23.53 23.61
CA PHE A 290 11.03 24.83 23.04
C PHE A 290 12.18 25.49 23.81
N LYS A 291 12.22 25.34 25.14
CA LYS A 291 13.29 25.88 25.98
C LYS A 291 14.62 25.18 25.68
N ILE A 292 14.60 23.85 25.62
CA ILE A 292 15.78 23.04 25.34
C ILE A 292 16.32 23.33 23.93
N ASP A 293 15.46 23.43 22.91
CA ASP A 293 15.91 23.78 21.56
C ASP A 293 16.63 25.14 21.54
N ARG A 294 16.11 26.13 22.27
CA ARG A 294 16.73 27.45 22.40
C ARG A 294 18.06 27.41 23.15
N GLU A 295 18.13 26.67 24.25
CA GLU A 295 19.35 26.49 25.03
C GLU A 295 20.45 25.80 24.21
N LEU A 296 20.11 24.75 23.47
CA LEU A 296 21.04 24.07 22.57
C LEU A 296 21.57 25.01 21.48
N ALA A 297 20.73 25.91 20.95
CA ALA A 297 21.17 26.92 19.98
C ALA A 297 22.20 27.88 20.60
N THR A 298 21.96 28.32 21.84
CA THR A 298 22.88 29.19 22.58
C THR A 298 24.20 28.49 22.89
N ILE A 299 24.16 27.23 23.36
CA ILE A 299 25.36 26.42 23.64
C ILE A 299 26.20 26.29 22.37
N TYR A 300 25.57 25.90 21.25
CA TYR A 300 26.26 25.78 19.96
C TYR A 300 26.92 27.10 19.54
N LYS A 301 26.19 28.23 19.62
CA LYS A 301 26.73 29.54 19.25
C LYS A 301 27.92 29.95 20.12
N ASN A 302 27.80 29.81 21.43
CA ASN A 302 28.84 30.20 22.39
C ASN A 302 30.09 29.33 22.24
N LEU A 303 29.92 28.02 22.07
CA LEU A 303 31.05 27.10 21.86
C LEU A 303 31.78 27.40 20.56
N ARG A 304 31.04 27.65 19.46
CA ARG A 304 31.64 28.05 18.19
C ARG A 304 32.45 29.33 18.35
N GLN A 305 31.89 30.35 18.99
CA GLN A 305 32.59 31.63 19.21
C GLN A 305 33.91 31.41 19.97
N LYS A 306 33.87 30.65 21.08
CA LYS A 306 35.07 30.34 21.87
C LYS A 306 36.15 29.61 21.06
N LEU A 307 35.78 28.65 20.23
CA LEU A 307 36.73 27.89 19.39
C LEU A 307 37.30 28.74 18.26
N VAL A 308 36.48 29.57 17.62
CA VAL A 308 36.94 30.50 16.59
C VAL A 308 37.92 31.53 17.18
N GLU A 309 37.64 32.09 18.36
CA GLU A 309 38.54 33.02 19.05
C GLU A 309 39.87 32.35 19.45
N LYS A 310 39.84 31.06 19.84
CA LYS A 310 41.03 30.33 20.31
C LYS A 310 41.90 29.78 19.17
N TYR A 311 41.29 29.30 18.09
CA TYR A 311 41.99 28.53 17.05
C TYR A 311 41.96 29.17 15.66
N SER A 312 41.14 30.21 15.44
CA SER A 312 40.85 30.78 14.12
C SER A 312 40.28 29.76 13.12
N LEU A 313 39.69 30.25 12.02
CA LEU A 313 39.28 29.43 10.87
C LEU A 313 40.31 29.52 9.73
N ASP A 314 41.59 29.45 10.09
CA ASP A 314 42.70 29.56 9.14
C ASP A 314 42.82 28.27 8.32
N LEU A 315 42.58 28.38 7.01
CA LEU A 315 42.64 27.24 6.08
C LEU A 315 44.05 26.94 5.58
N SER A 316 45.03 27.81 5.83
CA SER A 316 46.39 27.65 5.31
C SER A 316 47.16 26.49 5.95
N LYS A 317 46.75 26.06 7.14
CA LYS A 317 47.39 24.99 7.91
C LYS A 317 46.89 23.59 7.56
N LEU A 318 45.91 23.45 6.65
CA LEU A 318 45.40 22.15 6.23
C LEU A 318 46.40 21.45 5.29
N SER A 319 46.63 20.15 5.53
CA SER A 319 47.28 19.29 4.56
C SER A 319 46.41 19.12 3.29
N PRO A 320 46.98 18.69 2.15
CA PRO A 320 46.20 18.43 0.93
C PRO A 320 45.04 17.43 1.13
N GLU A 321 45.26 16.41 1.97
CA GLU A 321 44.25 15.42 2.33
C GLU A 321 43.12 16.06 3.16
N GLN A 322 43.47 16.83 4.19
CA GLN A 322 42.50 17.53 5.05
C GLN A 322 41.70 18.56 4.26
N LYS A 323 42.32 19.24 3.30
CA LYS A 323 41.65 20.19 2.41
C LYS A 323 40.60 19.51 1.54
N THR A 324 40.93 18.33 0.99
CA THR A 324 40.00 17.51 0.21
C THR A 324 38.81 17.05 1.08
N GLU A 325 39.10 16.63 2.32
CA GLU A 325 38.07 16.24 3.29
C GLU A 325 37.17 17.43 3.68
N TYR A 326 37.76 18.61 3.91
CA TYR A 326 37.03 19.85 4.20
C TYR A 326 36.07 20.22 3.06
N ASP A 327 36.56 20.21 1.81
CA ASP A 327 35.75 20.52 0.62
C ASP A 327 34.60 19.51 0.45
N LEU A 328 34.86 18.22 0.73
CA LEU A 328 33.84 17.17 0.73
C LEU A 328 32.76 17.41 1.80
N GLN A 329 33.16 17.80 3.01
CA GLN A 329 32.20 18.14 4.07
C GLN A 329 31.37 19.34 3.65
N MET A 330 32.00 20.42 3.18
CA MET A 330 31.35 21.69 2.79
C MET A 330 30.39 21.55 1.61
N LYS A 331 30.49 20.50 0.77
CA LYS A 331 29.58 20.24 -0.35
C LYS A 331 28.09 20.24 0.06
N ASN A 332 27.77 19.88 1.30
CA ASN A 332 26.41 19.85 1.82
C ASN A 332 26.03 21.06 2.69
N ASN A 333 26.94 22.03 2.89
CA ASN A 333 26.67 23.28 3.58
C ASN A 333 25.97 24.24 2.61
N ILE A 334 24.71 23.95 2.34
CA ILE A 334 23.90 24.68 1.37
C ILE A 334 22.70 25.31 2.06
N SER A 335 22.17 26.37 1.45
CA SER A 335 20.93 27.00 1.86
C SER A 335 19.74 26.05 1.67
N LEU A 336 18.63 26.32 2.35
CA LEU A 336 17.40 25.54 2.16
C LEU A 336 16.91 25.58 0.70
N LYS A 337 17.08 26.72 0.03
CA LYS A 337 16.70 26.90 -1.38
C LYS A 337 17.54 26.00 -2.30
N GLU A 338 18.85 25.92 -2.06
CA GLU A 338 19.73 25.02 -2.80
C GLU A 338 19.45 23.55 -2.51
N ALA A 339 19.14 23.20 -1.25
CA ALA A 339 18.74 21.83 -0.90
C ALA A 339 17.46 21.40 -1.63
N VAL A 340 16.47 22.30 -1.75
CA VAL A 340 15.26 22.07 -2.55
C VAL A 340 15.64 21.88 -4.02
N ASN A 341 16.48 22.76 -4.57
CA ASN A 341 16.91 22.65 -5.96
C ASN A 341 17.64 21.34 -6.25
N GLN A 342 18.56 20.92 -5.38
CA GLN A 342 19.26 19.63 -5.50
C GLN A 342 18.29 18.44 -5.45
N ALA A 343 17.35 18.43 -4.50
CA ALA A 343 16.35 17.36 -4.40
C ALA A 343 15.43 17.30 -5.64
N VAL A 344 15.00 18.46 -6.15
CA VAL A 344 14.21 18.53 -7.39
C VAL A 344 15.01 18.03 -8.57
N LEU A 345 16.27 18.45 -8.73
CA LEU A 345 17.14 18.01 -9.82
C LEU A 345 17.45 16.51 -9.76
N GLU A 346 17.71 15.98 -8.56
CA GLU A 346 17.94 14.54 -8.36
C GLU A 346 16.75 13.74 -8.89
N VAL A 347 15.54 14.08 -8.44
CA VAL A 347 14.34 13.35 -8.85
C VAL A 347 14.00 13.62 -10.32
N ALA A 348 14.16 14.85 -10.79
CA ALA A 348 13.91 15.21 -12.19
C ALA A 348 14.82 14.44 -13.15
N ASN A 349 16.08 14.20 -12.77
CA ASN A 349 17.00 13.37 -13.52
C ASN A 349 16.55 11.90 -13.53
N ARG A 350 16.17 11.35 -12.37
CA ARG A 350 15.65 9.96 -12.27
C ARG A 350 14.40 9.73 -13.11
N VAL A 351 13.52 10.73 -13.20
CA VAL A 351 12.29 10.64 -14.00
C VAL A 351 12.44 11.14 -15.44
N GLU A 352 13.64 11.56 -15.84
CA GLU A 352 13.98 12.11 -17.16
C GLU A 352 13.13 13.33 -17.58
N ILE A 353 12.84 14.24 -16.64
CA ILE A 353 12.01 15.44 -16.86
C ILE A 353 12.79 16.76 -16.74
N THR A 354 14.11 16.69 -16.58
CA THR A 354 14.99 17.86 -16.32
C THR A 354 14.84 18.96 -17.37
N LYS A 355 14.72 18.61 -18.65
CA LYS A 355 14.54 19.57 -19.77
C LYS A 355 13.19 20.31 -19.73
N ASN A 356 12.24 19.82 -18.93
CA ASN A 356 10.88 20.34 -18.86
C ASN A 356 10.61 21.10 -17.55
N LEU A 357 11.59 21.25 -16.66
CA LEU A 357 11.43 21.89 -15.34
C LEU A 357 10.77 23.28 -15.39
N ALA A 358 11.10 24.09 -16.40
CA ALA A 358 10.55 25.44 -16.57
C ALA A 358 9.18 25.47 -17.28
N LYS A 359 8.68 24.34 -17.78
CA LYS A 359 7.39 24.29 -18.50
C LYS A 359 6.23 24.17 -17.52
N PHE A 360 5.03 24.53 -17.97
CA PHE A 360 3.78 24.26 -17.27
C PHE A 360 3.22 22.89 -17.68
N PRO A 361 2.43 22.21 -16.80
CA PRO A 361 1.84 20.91 -17.09
C PRO A 361 1.06 20.84 -18.41
N THR A 362 0.38 21.93 -18.78
CA THR A 362 -0.39 22.05 -20.04
C THR A 362 0.47 21.92 -21.30
N LYS A 363 1.79 22.09 -21.19
CA LYS A 363 2.75 21.96 -22.30
C LYS A 363 3.44 20.58 -22.35
N LEU A 364 2.94 19.61 -21.60
CA LEU A 364 3.52 18.26 -21.47
C LEU A 364 2.57 17.20 -22.04
N SER A 365 3.15 16.13 -22.60
CA SER A 365 2.39 14.91 -22.94
C SER A 365 1.88 14.20 -21.67
N GLY A 366 0.88 13.32 -21.80
CA GLY A 366 0.35 12.55 -20.66
C GLY A 366 1.43 11.77 -19.91
N GLY A 367 2.33 11.08 -20.63
CA GLY A 367 3.45 10.37 -20.02
C GLY A 367 4.44 11.29 -19.30
N GLN A 368 4.67 12.50 -19.81
CA GLN A 368 5.48 13.51 -19.13
C GLN A 368 4.79 14.02 -17.86
N GLN A 369 3.47 14.29 -17.90
CA GLN A 369 2.70 14.68 -16.72
C GLN A 369 2.74 13.59 -15.64
N GLN A 370 2.65 12.32 -16.05
CA GLN A 370 2.78 11.17 -15.14
C GLN A 370 4.14 11.14 -14.44
N ARG A 371 5.23 11.38 -15.19
CA ARG A 371 6.59 11.47 -14.64
C ARG A 371 6.71 12.59 -13.61
N VAL A 372 6.09 13.75 -13.85
CA VAL A 372 6.04 14.86 -12.89
C VAL A 372 5.23 14.50 -11.64
N ALA A 373 4.10 13.82 -11.79
CA ALA A 373 3.29 13.39 -10.66
C ALA A 373 4.04 12.40 -9.76
N ILE A 374 4.75 11.44 -10.37
CA ILE A 374 5.61 10.49 -9.65
C ILE A 374 6.78 11.22 -8.99
N ALA A 375 7.48 12.10 -9.71
CA ALA A 375 8.57 12.91 -9.13
C ALA A 375 8.11 13.66 -7.88
N ARG A 376 6.97 14.35 -7.97
CA ARG A 376 6.37 15.05 -6.83
C ARG A 376 6.03 14.12 -5.67
N SER A 377 5.59 12.89 -5.95
CA SER A 377 5.25 11.92 -4.91
C SER A 377 6.48 11.38 -4.17
N ILE A 378 7.64 11.24 -4.85
CA ILE A 378 8.86 10.62 -4.30
C ILE A 378 9.90 11.62 -3.78
N VAL A 379 9.78 12.91 -4.09
CA VAL A 379 10.76 13.95 -3.70
C VAL A 379 11.04 14.05 -2.19
N ARG A 380 10.09 13.63 -1.35
CA ARG A 380 10.25 13.57 0.11
C ARG A 380 10.90 12.29 0.62
N HIS A 381 11.29 11.37 -0.27
CA HIS A 381 11.74 10.01 0.02
C HIS A 381 10.78 9.26 0.97
N PRO A 382 9.49 9.13 0.60
CA PRO A 382 8.54 8.39 1.41
C PRO A 382 8.91 6.91 1.49
N LYS A 383 8.51 6.23 2.56
CA LYS A 383 8.71 4.78 2.70
C LYS A 383 7.68 3.96 1.93
N ILE A 384 6.51 4.55 1.71
CA ILE A 384 5.35 3.94 1.06
C ILE A 384 4.92 4.87 -0.08
N LEU A 385 4.70 4.28 -1.25
CA LEU A 385 4.17 4.92 -2.44
C LEU A 385 2.85 4.26 -2.81
N LEU A 386 1.82 5.06 -2.98
CA LEU A 386 0.50 4.61 -3.41
C LEU A 386 0.26 5.14 -4.82
N MET A 387 -0.21 4.28 -5.73
CA MET A 387 -0.57 4.66 -7.09
C MET A 387 -1.97 4.17 -7.42
N ASP A 388 -2.88 5.10 -7.70
CA ASP A 388 -4.28 4.80 -8.05
C ASP A 388 -4.47 4.95 -9.56
N GLU A 389 -4.58 3.83 -10.27
CA GLU A 389 -4.71 3.75 -11.74
C GLU A 389 -3.79 4.70 -12.52
N PRO A 390 -2.47 4.72 -12.23
CA PRO A 390 -1.54 5.73 -12.74
C PRO A 390 -1.37 5.72 -14.27
N LEU A 391 -1.84 4.67 -14.95
CA LEU A 391 -1.64 4.45 -16.38
C LEU A 391 -2.93 4.63 -17.21
N SER A 392 -4.08 4.86 -16.57
CA SER A 392 -5.39 4.87 -17.25
C SER A 392 -5.49 5.96 -18.34
N ASN A 393 -4.84 7.10 -18.10
CA ASN A 393 -4.86 8.28 -18.97
C ASN A 393 -3.84 8.24 -20.12
N LEU A 394 -3.10 7.13 -20.28
CA LEU A 394 -2.08 6.95 -21.31
C LEU A 394 -2.56 6.04 -22.45
N ASP A 395 -2.02 6.23 -23.65
CA ASP A 395 -2.20 5.29 -24.76
C ASP A 395 -1.47 3.96 -24.51
N ALA A 396 -1.84 2.91 -25.25
CA ALA A 396 -1.31 1.56 -25.05
C ALA A 396 0.23 1.47 -25.13
N LYS A 397 0.86 2.18 -26.06
CA LYS A 397 2.33 2.14 -26.24
C LYS A 397 3.04 2.84 -25.07
N LEU A 398 2.53 4.00 -24.66
CA LEU A 398 3.03 4.74 -23.52
C LEU A 398 2.79 4.01 -22.20
N ARG A 399 1.70 3.24 -22.05
CA ARG A 399 1.45 2.41 -20.87
C ARG A 399 2.56 1.38 -20.66
N VAL A 400 2.93 0.64 -21.70
CA VAL A 400 4.00 -0.39 -21.60
C VAL A 400 5.33 0.24 -21.18
N GLN A 401 5.73 1.33 -21.84
CA GLN A 401 6.98 2.03 -21.51
C GLN A 401 6.96 2.61 -20.10
N THR A 402 5.86 3.25 -19.71
CA THR A 402 5.72 3.87 -18.38
C THR A 402 5.70 2.83 -17.27
N ARG A 403 5.08 1.66 -17.51
CA ARG A 403 5.05 0.54 -16.57
C ARG A 403 6.45 0.00 -16.27
N GLN A 404 7.24 -0.27 -17.31
CA GLN A 404 8.64 -0.71 -17.16
C GLN A 404 9.46 0.33 -16.38
N TRP A 405 9.26 1.60 -16.70
CA TRP A 405 9.93 2.70 -16.03
C TRP A 405 9.52 2.84 -14.55
N ILE A 406 8.23 2.69 -14.22
CA ILE A 406 7.76 2.66 -12.82
C ILE A 406 8.44 1.52 -12.06
N ARG A 407 8.54 0.32 -12.66
CA ARG A 407 9.22 -0.81 -12.04
C ARG A 407 10.68 -0.53 -11.75
N SER A 408 11.40 0.07 -12.71
CA SER A 408 12.81 0.44 -12.54
C SER A 408 12.98 1.38 -11.36
N ILE A 409 12.19 2.47 -11.30
CA ILE A 409 12.27 3.43 -10.19
C ILE A 409 11.94 2.79 -8.85
N GLN A 410 10.92 1.94 -8.81
CA GLN A 410 10.50 1.28 -7.58
C GLN A 410 11.60 0.35 -7.07
N SER A 411 12.21 -0.44 -7.94
CA SER A 411 13.34 -1.31 -7.64
C SER A 411 14.57 -0.51 -7.21
N ASP A 412 14.95 0.54 -7.93
CA ASP A 412 16.13 1.35 -7.62
C ASP A 412 16.01 2.03 -6.24
N LEU A 413 14.81 2.51 -5.90
CA LEU A 413 14.54 3.16 -4.62
C LEU A 413 14.19 2.19 -3.49
N HIS A 414 13.94 0.91 -3.79
CA HIS A 414 13.43 -0.08 -2.85
C HIS A 414 12.21 0.43 -2.05
N ILE A 415 11.36 1.22 -2.71
CA ILE A 415 10.20 1.84 -2.08
C ILE A 415 9.02 0.85 -2.07
N THR A 416 8.41 0.64 -0.90
CA THR A 416 7.19 -0.16 -0.81
C THR A 416 6.10 0.52 -1.61
N THR A 417 5.51 -0.18 -2.57
CA THR A 417 4.53 0.40 -3.48
C THR A 417 3.23 -0.40 -3.48
N ILE A 418 2.10 0.29 -3.35
CA ILE A 418 0.79 -0.26 -3.67
C ILE A 418 0.35 0.34 -5.00
N PHE A 419 0.04 -0.52 -5.97
CA PHE A 419 -0.42 -0.15 -7.29
C PHE A 419 -1.87 -0.61 -7.46
N VAL A 420 -2.76 0.23 -7.97
CA VAL A 420 -4.15 -0.15 -8.25
C VAL A 420 -4.37 -0.13 -9.75
N THR A 421 -4.98 -1.20 -10.25
CA THR A 421 -5.40 -1.28 -11.66
C THR A 421 -6.60 -2.20 -11.84
N HIS A 422 -7.32 -1.98 -12.94
CA HIS A 422 -8.31 -2.92 -13.47
C HIS A 422 -7.73 -3.78 -14.60
N ASP A 423 -6.53 -3.48 -15.09
CA ASP A 423 -5.86 -4.20 -16.16
C ASP A 423 -4.98 -5.33 -15.60
N GLN A 424 -5.31 -6.56 -15.97
CA GLN A 424 -4.56 -7.72 -15.53
C GLN A 424 -3.14 -7.80 -16.13
N GLU A 425 -2.90 -7.28 -17.34
CA GLU A 425 -1.54 -7.27 -17.91
C GLU A 425 -0.61 -6.37 -17.11
N GLU A 426 -1.13 -5.24 -16.63
CA GLU A 426 -0.41 -4.35 -15.72
C GLU A 426 -0.03 -5.09 -14.44
N ALA A 427 -1.01 -5.71 -13.79
CA ALA A 427 -0.78 -6.45 -12.55
C ALA A 427 0.19 -7.62 -12.73
N MET A 428 0.05 -8.40 -13.81
CA MET A 428 0.91 -9.55 -14.10
C MET A 428 2.37 -9.17 -14.36
N SER A 429 2.62 -8.02 -15.00
CA SER A 429 3.96 -7.67 -15.48
C SER A 429 4.82 -6.88 -14.49
N ILE A 430 4.21 -6.17 -13.54
CA ILE A 430 4.96 -5.27 -12.63
C ILE A 430 5.04 -5.75 -11.18
N SER A 431 4.15 -6.64 -10.77
CA SER A 431 3.91 -6.92 -9.35
C SER A 431 4.77 -8.03 -8.80
N ASP A 432 5.23 -7.86 -7.57
CA ASP A 432 5.76 -8.96 -6.76
C ASP A 432 4.62 -9.84 -6.24
N GLU A 433 3.52 -9.20 -5.81
CA GLU A 433 2.30 -9.86 -5.35
C GLU A 433 1.05 -9.11 -5.84
N ILE A 434 -0.05 -9.84 -6.01
CA ILE A 434 -1.35 -9.32 -6.41
C ILE A 434 -2.37 -9.66 -5.33
N VAL A 435 -3.12 -8.66 -4.90
CA VAL A 435 -4.33 -8.80 -4.10
C VAL A 435 -5.52 -8.72 -5.06
N CYS A 436 -6.07 -9.87 -5.42
CA CYS A 436 -7.24 -9.98 -6.28
C CYS A 436 -8.51 -9.75 -5.45
N MET A 437 -9.32 -8.76 -5.84
CA MET A 437 -10.50 -8.31 -5.09
C MET A 437 -11.78 -8.41 -5.93
N SER A 438 -12.87 -8.81 -5.28
CA SER A 438 -14.22 -8.83 -5.87
C SER A 438 -15.25 -8.53 -4.79
N ASN A 439 -16.23 -7.68 -5.09
CA ASN A 439 -17.35 -7.33 -4.20
C ASN A 439 -16.92 -6.91 -2.77
N GLY A 440 -15.83 -6.13 -2.65
CA GLY A 440 -15.33 -5.67 -1.35
C GLY A 440 -14.58 -6.73 -0.53
N LEU A 441 -14.35 -7.92 -1.09
CA LEU A 441 -13.64 -9.04 -0.47
C LEU A 441 -12.34 -9.35 -1.23
N ILE A 442 -11.32 -9.80 -0.50
CA ILE A 442 -10.13 -10.41 -1.10
C ILE A 442 -10.48 -11.84 -1.53
N GLN A 443 -10.26 -12.13 -2.81
CA GLN A 443 -10.46 -13.46 -3.39
C GLN A 443 -9.18 -14.31 -3.27
N GLN A 444 -8.03 -13.70 -3.57
CA GLN A 444 -6.74 -14.36 -3.49
C GLN A 444 -5.60 -13.34 -3.36
N ILE A 445 -4.55 -13.71 -2.63
CA ILE A 445 -3.27 -13.01 -2.57
C ILE A 445 -2.17 -13.99 -2.97
N GLY A 446 -1.18 -13.54 -3.73
CA GLY A 446 -0.05 -14.35 -4.15
C GLY A 446 0.72 -13.69 -5.29
N THR A 447 1.75 -14.39 -5.78
CA THR A 447 2.52 -13.93 -6.95
C THR A 447 1.68 -14.01 -8.22
N PRO A 448 2.02 -13.23 -9.29
CA PRO A 448 1.36 -13.34 -10.59
C PRO A 448 1.20 -14.77 -11.09
N THR A 449 2.28 -15.55 -11.03
CA THR A 449 2.32 -16.94 -11.48
C THR A 449 1.45 -17.85 -10.62
N GLU A 450 1.42 -17.66 -9.30
CA GLU A 450 0.55 -18.42 -8.41
C GLU A 450 -0.93 -18.15 -8.67
N LEU A 451 -1.33 -16.89 -8.88
CA LEU A 451 -2.72 -16.58 -9.18
C LEU A 451 -3.17 -17.18 -10.52
N PHE A 452 -2.30 -17.16 -11.53
CA PHE A 452 -2.60 -17.71 -12.85
C PHE A 452 -2.67 -19.24 -12.87
N ASN A 453 -1.68 -19.91 -12.25
CA ASN A 453 -1.55 -21.38 -12.25
C ASN A 453 -2.35 -22.05 -11.13
N LYS A 454 -2.56 -21.35 -10.01
CA LYS A 454 -3.24 -21.87 -8.82
C LYS A 454 -4.37 -20.94 -8.34
N PRO A 455 -5.39 -20.68 -9.19
CA PRO A 455 -6.53 -19.88 -8.76
C PRO A 455 -7.29 -20.60 -7.64
N LYS A 456 -7.64 -19.87 -6.57
CA LYS A 456 -8.37 -20.40 -5.39
C LYS A 456 -9.85 -20.63 -5.65
N ASN A 457 -10.44 -19.91 -6.59
CA ASN A 457 -11.85 -20.03 -6.94
C ASN A 457 -12.08 -19.70 -8.42
N GLU A 458 -13.29 -19.99 -8.88
CA GLU A 458 -13.73 -19.80 -10.26
C GLU A 458 -13.57 -18.35 -10.73
N PHE A 459 -13.85 -17.38 -9.85
CA PHE A 459 -13.69 -15.96 -10.17
C PHE A 459 -12.25 -15.61 -10.55
N VAL A 460 -11.26 -15.99 -9.72
CA VAL A 460 -9.85 -15.71 -10.02
C VAL A 460 -9.42 -16.44 -11.30
N ALA A 461 -9.91 -17.65 -11.52
CA ALA A 461 -9.61 -18.46 -12.69
C ALA A 461 -10.09 -17.82 -14.00
N LYS A 462 -11.32 -17.28 -14.01
CA LYS A 462 -11.91 -16.57 -15.17
C LYS A 462 -11.31 -15.20 -15.37
N PHE A 463 -11.08 -14.47 -14.28
CA PHE A 463 -10.66 -13.07 -14.32
C PHE A 463 -9.20 -12.91 -14.81
N LEU A 464 -8.36 -13.93 -14.63
CA LEU A 464 -6.96 -13.91 -15.03
C LEU A 464 -6.72 -14.78 -16.26
N GLY A 465 -6.07 -14.23 -17.27
CA GLY A 465 -5.81 -14.80 -18.59
C GLY A 465 -6.59 -14.10 -19.70
N LEU A 466 -5.97 -13.97 -20.86
CA LEU A 466 -6.64 -13.66 -22.12
C LEU A 466 -6.25 -14.76 -23.13
N PRO A 467 -7.20 -15.58 -23.60
CA PRO A 467 -8.63 -15.58 -23.28
C PRO A 467 -8.95 -16.05 -21.83
N GLU A 468 -10.19 -15.80 -21.41
CA GLU A 468 -10.70 -16.30 -20.12
C GLU A 468 -10.67 -17.84 -20.07
N MET A 469 -10.46 -18.40 -18.87
CA MET A 469 -10.49 -19.85 -18.66
C MET A 469 -11.86 -20.42 -19.02
N ASN A 470 -11.88 -21.47 -19.83
CA ASN A 470 -13.10 -22.23 -20.11
C ASN A 470 -13.49 -23.01 -18.87
N ILE A 471 -14.75 -22.89 -18.45
CA ILE A 471 -15.27 -23.62 -17.30
C ILE A 471 -16.59 -24.27 -17.68
N LEU A 472 -16.60 -25.60 -17.66
CA LEU A 472 -17.75 -26.44 -17.96
C LEU A 472 -18.30 -27.05 -16.68
N THR A 473 -19.61 -27.27 -16.62
CA THR A 473 -20.23 -28.07 -15.56
C THR A 473 -20.28 -29.52 -16.05
N CYS A 474 -19.62 -30.41 -15.33
CA CYS A 474 -19.39 -31.80 -15.73
C CYS A 474 -19.80 -32.77 -14.62
N GLU A 475 -19.96 -34.04 -14.99
CA GLU A 475 -19.98 -35.16 -14.04
C GLU A 475 -18.62 -35.85 -14.06
N LEU A 476 -18.15 -36.32 -12.92
CA LEU A 476 -16.88 -37.03 -12.81
C LEU A 476 -17.15 -38.40 -12.21
N LYS A 477 -16.86 -39.43 -13.01
CA LYS A 477 -17.09 -40.83 -12.65
C LYS A 477 -15.96 -41.71 -13.18
N ASN A 478 -15.41 -42.59 -12.34
CA ASN A 478 -14.37 -43.55 -12.74
C ASN A 478 -13.15 -42.88 -13.40
N ASN A 479 -12.66 -41.78 -12.82
CA ASN A 479 -11.55 -40.96 -13.36
C ASN A 479 -11.79 -40.41 -14.78
N LYS A 480 -13.05 -40.31 -15.23
CA LYS A 480 -13.43 -39.71 -16.51
C LYS A 480 -14.33 -38.51 -16.29
N ILE A 481 -14.15 -37.49 -17.13
CA ILE A 481 -14.93 -36.26 -17.12
C ILE A 481 -15.99 -36.36 -18.20
N TYR A 482 -17.25 -36.25 -17.79
CA TYR A 482 -18.41 -36.31 -18.66
C TYR A 482 -19.04 -34.92 -18.81
N PHE A 483 -19.26 -34.51 -20.05
CA PHE A 483 -19.99 -33.30 -20.42
C PHE A 483 -21.04 -33.66 -21.47
N ASN A 484 -22.31 -33.31 -21.24
CA ASN A 484 -23.44 -33.75 -22.07
C ASN A 484 -23.43 -35.27 -22.34
N ASN A 485 -23.19 -36.09 -21.31
CA ASN A 485 -23.07 -37.55 -21.36
C ASN A 485 -21.93 -38.10 -22.24
N ASN A 486 -21.00 -37.26 -22.70
CA ASN A 486 -19.83 -37.66 -23.49
C ASN A 486 -18.54 -37.51 -22.67
N VAL A 487 -17.59 -38.42 -22.85
CA VAL A 487 -16.26 -38.32 -22.21
C VAL A 487 -15.45 -37.26 -22.93
N ILE A 488 -15.01 -36.23 -22.21
CA ILE A 488 -14.24 -35.10 -22.77
C ILE A 488 -12.76 -35.08 -22.39
N SER A 489 -12.40 -35.71 -21.27
CA SER A 489 -11.01 -35.93 -20.83
C SER A 489 -10.96 -36.92 -19.67
N GLU A 490 -9.75 -37.32 -19.29
CA GLU A 490 -9.48 -38.04 -18.05
C GLU A 490 -9.38 -37.07 -16.87
N SER A 491 -9.55 -37.59 -15.65
CA SER A 491 -9.46 -36.82 -14.42
C SER A 491 -8.30 -37.29 -13.55
N ASN A 492 -7.63 -36.34 -12.91
CA ASN A 492 -6.62 -36.63 -11.88
C ASN A 492 -7.23 -36.79 -10.48
N LEU A 493 -8.53 -36.52 -10.31
CA LEU A 493 -9.21 -36.69 -9.04
C LEU A 493 -9.64 -38.16 -8.87
N ILE A 494 -9.43 -38.68 -7.66
CA ILE A 494 -9.76 -40.05 -7.27
C ILE A 494 -11.25 -40.20 -6.91
N ASN A 495 -11.86 -39.14 -6.39
CA ASN A 495 -13.26 -39.15 -5.95
C ASN A 495 -14.19 -38.85 -7.12
N ASP A 496 -15.32 -39.54 -7.16
CA ASP A 496 -16.44 -39.22 -8.05
C ASP A 496 -17.18 -37.97 -7.57
N TYR A 497 -17.62 -37.13 -8.51
CA TYR A 497 -18.42 -35.95 -8.26
C TYR A 497 -19.64 -35.96 -9.19
N PRO A 498 -20.88 -35.96 -8.65
CA PRO A 498 -22.08 -35.92 -9.49
C PRO A 498 -22.19 -34.60 -10.26
N GLU A 499 -21.63 -33.52 -9.72
CA GLU A 499 -21.56 -32.23 -10.38
C GLU A 499 -20.27 -31.53 -9.95
N ILE A 500 -19.44 -31.15 -10.91
CA ILE A 500 -18.16 -30.46 -10.70
C ILE A 500 -17.92 -29.46 -11.81
N ARG A 501 -17.26 -28.34 -11.50
CA ARG A 501 -16.86 -27.38 -12.53
C ARG A 501 -15.42 -27.65 -12.94
N VAL A 502 -15.21 -27.96 -14.22
CA VAL A 502 -13.90 -28.25 -14.79
C VAL A 502 -13.42 -27.05 -15.59
N GLY A 503 -12.32 -26.46 -15.13
CA GLY A 503 -11.65 -25.34 -15.76
C GLY A 503 -10.43 -25.74 -16.57
N PHE A 504 -10.30 -25.23 -17.79
CA PHE A 504 -9.12 -25.40 -18.64
C PHE A 504 -8.88 -24.14 -19.48
N ARG A 505 -7.60 -23.78 -19.63
CA ARG A 505 -7.15 -22.68 -20.47
C ARG A 505 -6.95 -23.14 -21.92
N ASP A 506 -6.77 -22.17 -22.79
CA ASP A 506 -6.45 -22.39 -24.20
C ASP A 506 -5.17 -23.23 -24.39
N ASP A 507 -4.14 -22.99 -23.58
CA ASP A 507 -2.89 -23.79 -23.62
C ASP A 507 -3.07 -25.24 -23.09
N ASN A 508 -4.26 -25.61 -22.60
CA ASN A 508 -4.62 -27.01 -22.28
C ASN A 508 -5.29 -27.74 -23.45
N ILE A 509 -5.64 -27.02 -24.51
CA ILE A 509 -6.30 -27.58 -25.69
C ILE A 509 -5.22 -27.98 -26.70
N VAL A 510 -5.16 -29.28 -27.00
CA VAL A 510 -4.22 -29.82 -27.98
C VAL A 510 -4.99 -30.19 -29.24
N MET A 511 -4.89 -29.34 -30.26
CA MET A 511 -5.51 -29.58 -31.58
C MET A 511 -4.93 -30.84 -32.22
N LYS A 512 -5.79 -31.80 -32.57
CA LYS A 512 -5.43 -33.06 -33.24
C LYS A 512 -6.52 -33.48 -34.19
N SER A 513 -6.16 -33.98 -35.37
CA SER A 513 -7.12 -34.44 -36.39
C SER A 513 -8.06 -35.54 -35.87
N ASP A 514 -7.57 -36.39 -34.97
CA ASP A 514 -8.24 -37.52 -34.33
C ASP A 514 -8.62 -37.24 -32.86
N GLY A 515 -8.65 -35.97 -32.45
CA GLY A 515 -9.02 -35.59 -31.09
C GLY A 515 -10.43 -36.03 -30.69
N ILE A 516 -10.62 -36.38 -29.42
CA ILE A 516 -11.89 -36.91 -28.91
C ILE A 516 -13.02 -35.87 -28.90
N ASN A 517 -12.66 -34.59 -28.79
CA ASN A 517 -13.61 -33.48 -28.73
C ASN A 517 -13.73 -32.78 -30.08
N LYS A 518 -14.94 -32.30 -30.40
CA LYS A 518 -15.23 -31.53 -31.61
C LYS A 518 -15.96 -30.24 -31.27
N ALA A 519 -15.51 -29.11 -31.80
CA ALA A 519 -16.20 -27.83 -31.66
C ALA A 519 -16.26 -27.08 -32.99
N THR A 520 -17.29 -26.25 -33.17
CA THR A 520 -17.51 -25.48 -34.40
C THR A 520 -17.19 -24.02 -34.18
N ILE A 521 -16.36 -23.42 -35.02
CA ILE A 521 -15.95 -22.02 -34.89
C ILE A 521 -17.15 -21.10 -35.16
N LYS A 522 -17.49 -20.23 -34.19
CA LYS A 522 -18.53 -19.21 -34.32
C LYS A 522 -17.97 -17.81 -34.51
N GLN A 523 -16.81 -17.54 -33.91
CA GLN A 523 -16.14 -16.25 -34.00
C GLN A 523 -14.63 -16.44 -34.00
N ILE A 524 -13.92 -15.61 -34.76
CA ILE A 524 -12.46 -15.57 -34.83
C ILE A 524 -11.99 -14.15 -34.48
N GLU A 525 -11.00 -14.06 -33.62
CA GLU A 525 -10.33 -12.83 -33.22
C GLU A 525 -8.82 -12.95 -33.46
N ASN A 526 -8.28 -12.05 -34.29
CA ASN A 526 -6.88 -12.03 -34.64
C ASN A 526 -6.12 -11.03 -33.75
N LEU A 527 -5.33 -11.54 -32.81
CA LEU A 527 -4.53 -10.75 -31.86
C LEU A 527 -3.07 -10.61 -32.33
N GLY A 528 -2.85 -10.60 -33.64
CA GLY A 528 -1.53 -10.48 -34.27
C GLY A 528 -0.75 -11.79 -34.29
N LYS A 529 -0.08 -12.15 -33.18
CA LYS A 529 0.73 -13.39 -33.07
C LYS A 529 -0.09 -14.64 -32.75
N THR A 530 -1.29 -14.45 -32.23
CA THR A 530 -2.20 -15.51 -31.81
C THR A 530 -3.58 -15.24 -32.39
N THR A 531 -4.21 -16.27 -32.91
CA THR A 531 -5.61 -16.23 -33.30
C THR A 531 -6.41 -16.98 -32.24
N VAL A 532 -7.41 -16.33 -31.67
CA VAL A 532 -8.32 -16.93 -30.68
C VAL A 532 -9.68 -17.07 -31.33
N ALA A 533 -10.34 -18.20 -31.13
CA ALA A 533 -11.68 -18.46 -31.60
C ALA A 533 -12.63 -18.74 -30.44
N LYS A 534 -13.88 -18.29 -30.58
CA LYS A 534 -14.99 -18.81 -29.78
C LYS A 534 -15.64 -19.94 -30.57
N CYS A 535 -15.63 -21.12 -29.99
CA CYS A 535 -16.12 -22.35 -30.60
C CYS A 535 -17.34 -22.86 -29.83
N GLU A 536 -18.37 -23.26 -30.55
CA GLU A 536 -19.52 -23.99 -30.02
C GLU A 536 -19.10 -25.43 -29.74
N PHE A 537 -19.08 -25.77 -28.46
CA PHE A 537 -18.77 -27.09 -27.94
C PHE A 537 -20.01 -27.62 -27.22
N TYR A 538 -20.77 -28.47 -27.91
CA TYR A 538 -22.12 -28.87 -27.53
C TYR A 538 -23.05 -27.65 -27.33
N ASP A 539 -23.51 -27.40 -26.11
CA ASP A 539 -24.41 -26.32 -25.73
C ASP A 539 -23.69 -25.10 -25.13
N GLN A 540 -22.35 -25.07 -25.11
CA GLN A 540 -21.55 -23.97 -24.56
C GLN A 540 -20.54 -23.40 -25.56
N LEU A 541 -20.14 -22.15 -25.33
CA LEU A 541 -19.05 -21.51 -26.07
C LEU A 541 -17.75 -21.62 -25.27
N ILE A 542 -16.70 -22.11 -25.91
CA ILE A 542 -15.35 -22.19 -25.35
C ILE A 542 -14.37 -21.32 -26.16
N ASN A 543 -13.40 -20.74 -25.48
CA ASN A 543 -12.27 -20.04 -26.06
C ASN A 543 -11.18 -21.04 -26.44
N VAL A 544 -10.72 -20.98 -27.69
CA VAL A 544 -9.68 -21.87 -28.22
C VAL A 544 -8.62 -21.04 -28.94
N LYS A 545 -7.35 -21.32 -28.68
CA LYS A 545 -6.25 -20.74 -29.44
C LYS A 545 -6.01 -21.57 -30.69
N LEU A 546 -6.07 -20.93 -31.86
CA LEU A 546 -5.89 -21.57 -33.15
C LEU A 546 -4.41 -21.60 -33.53
N ASN A 547 -3.97 -22.72 -34.09
CA ASN A 547 -2.57 -22.96 -34.45
C ASN A 547 -2.20 -22.43 -35.85
N HIS A 548 -3.20 -22.06 -36.67
CA HIS A 548 -2.98 -21.64 -38.06
C HIS A 548 -3.98 -20.52 -38.46
N PRO A 549 -3.59 -19.55 -39.29
CA PRO A 549 -4.45 -18.44 -39.72
C PRO A 549 -5.56 -18.81 -40.72
N ASN A 550 -5.71 -20.08 -41.13
CA ASN A 550 -6.57 -20.45 -42.27
C ASN A 550 -7.98 -20.94 -41.89
N TYR A 551 -8.32 -20.93 -40.60
CA TYR A 551 -9.66 -21.32 -40.16
C TYR A 551 -10.71 -20.27 -40.53
N GLN A 552 -11.91 -20.73 -40.89
CA GLN A 552 -13.07 -19.91 -41.19
C GLN A 552 -14.19 -20.13 -40.19
N ILE A 553 -15.12 -19.17 -40.12
CA ILE A 553 -16.34 -19.33 -39.33
C ILE A 553 -17.15 -20.48 -39.92
N GLY A 554 -17.55 -21.43 -39.07
CA GLY A 554 -18.22 -22.66 -39.46
C GLY A 554 -17.31 -23.89 -39.54
N ASP A 555 -15.98 -23.72 -39.52
CA ASP A 555 -15.06 -24.85 -39.51
C ASP A 555 -15.18 -25.65 -38.21
N VAL A 556 -15.00 -26.97 -38.32
CA VAL A 556 -14.97 -27.88 -37.17
C VAL A 556 -13.52 -28.14 -36.77
N ILE A 557 -13.23 -27.96 -35.49
CA ILE A 557 -11.93 -28.26 -34.88
C ILE A 557 -12.04 -29.51 -34.02
N ASN A 558 -11.04 -30.39 -34.13
CA ASN A 558 -10.89 -31.58 -33.30
C ASN A 558 -9.73 -31.35 -32.32
N PHE A 559 -9.92 -31.71 -31.05
CA PHE A 559 -8.93 -31.47 -30.01
C PHE A 559 -9.04 -32.45 -28.83
N ASP A 560 -7.94 -32.57 -28.10
CA ASP A 560 -7.89 -33.18 -26.77
C ASP A 560 -7.70 -32.11 -25.69
N ILE A 561 -8.14 -32.40 -24.47
CA ILE A 561 -7.88 -31.55 -23.31
C ILE A 561 -6.85 -32.24 -22.41
N ASP A 562 -5.70 -31.59 -22.18
CA ASP A 562 -4.63 -32.11 -21.33
C ASP A 562 -5.07 -32.21 -19.86
N HIS A 563 -5.26 -33.43 -19.38
CA HIS A 563 -5.73 -33.73 -18.03
C HIS A 563 -4.76 -33.25 -16.94
N ASN A 564 -3.46 -33.12 -17.22
CA ASN A 564 -2.44 -32.77 -16.22
C ASN A 564 -2.57 -31.35 -15.66
N LYS A 565 -3.28 -30.49 -16.37
CA LYS A 565 -3.37 -29.05 -16.08
C LYS A 565 -4.82 -28.58 -15.88
N LEU A 566 -5.74 -29.51 -15.66
CA LEU A 566 -7.13 -29.19 -15.35
C LEU A 566 -7.25 -28.54 -13.97
N HIS A 567 -8.22 -27.64 -13.86
CA HIS A 567 -8.67 -27.06 -12.61
C HIS A 567 -10.03 -27.60 -12.26
N TYR A 568 -10.25 -27.94 -11.00
CA TYR A 568 -11.51 -28.48 -10.51
C TYR A 568 -12.06 -27.55 -9.44
N PHE A 569 -13.34 -27.18 -9.57
CA PHE A 569 -14.04 -26.35 -8.61
C PHE A 569 -15.33 -27.01 -8.16
N ASP A 570 -15.65 -26.85 -6.88
CA ASP A 570 -16.89 -27.33 -6.30
C ASP A 570 -18.09 -26.56 -6.90
N ALA A 571 -19.14 -27.28 -7.29
CA ALA A 571 -20.28 -26.71 -8.00
C ALA A 571 -21.08 -25.68 -7.18
N LYS A 572 -21.10 -25.80 -5.84
CA LYS A 572 -21.88 -24.93 -4.96
C LYS A 572 -21.08 -23.72 -4.48
N THR A 573 -19.87 -23.97 -4.01
CA THR A 573 -19.01 -22.94 -3.40
C THR A 573 -18.13 -22.23 -4.42
N THR A 574 -17.93 -22.81 -5.61
CA THR A 574 -17.02 -22.32 -6.67
C THR A 574 -15.55 -22.23 -6.26
N ASN A 575 -15.21 -22.79 -5.09
CA ASN A 575 -13.84 -22.89 -4.61
C ASN A 575 -13.13 -24.05 -5.30
N ARG A 576 -11.83 -23.90 -5.50
CA ARG A 576 -11.00 -24.96 -6.04
C ARG A 576 -10.91 -26.14 -5.07
N ILE A 577 -10.97 -27.35 -5.62
CA ILE A 577 -10.83 -28.63 -4.92
C ILE A 577 -9.34 -29.01 -4.80
#